data_AF-A0A964YF28-F1
#
_entry.id   AF-A0A964YF28-F1
#
_cell.length_a   1.000
_cell.length_b   1.000
_cell.length_c   1.000
_cell.angle_alpha   90.00
_cell.angle_beta   90.00
_cell.angle_gamma   90.00
#
_symmetry.space_group_name_H-M   'P 1'
#
loop_
_entity.id
_entity.type
_entity.pdbx_description
1 polymer ?
#
loop_
_entity_poly.entity_id
_entity_poly.type
_entity_poly.pdbx_seq_one_letter_code
_entity_poly.pdbx_strand_id
1 'polypeptide(L)'
;TRFYQGYILPEKFQVDKRKMHLSSLIFSGQISKEEASLEMKNPIYPEELLHVDKDYVIKKLGMTSSDFEEYMESPVFDHGYYYNEPPTGVQVSLIRRVLSRFKQLVIN
;
A
#
# COMPACT_ATOMS: atom_id res chain seq x y z
N THR A 1 -0.15 15.15 -8.15
CA THR A 1 0.25 14.65 -6.80
C THR A 1 -0.93 14.34 -5.90
N ARG A 2 -1.94 15.21 -5.74
CA ARG A 2 -3.10 14.96 -4.85
C ARG A 2 -3.89 13.68 -5.17
N PHE A 3 -4.25 13.44 -6.43
CA PHE A 3 -5.04 12.28 -6.84
C PHE A 3 -4.36 10.96 -6.50
N TYR A 4 -3.05 10.86 -6.79
CA TYR A 4 -2.28 9.67 -6.44
C TYR A 4 -2.23 9.44 -4.93
N GLN A 5 -1.92 10.48 -4.14
CA GLN A 5 -1.76 10.34 -2.69
C GLN A 5 -3.08 10.17 -1.94
N GLY A 6 -4.16 10.78 -2.43
CA GLY A 6 -5.45 10.82 -1.76
C GLY A 6 -6.48 9.82 -2.27
N TYR A 7 -6.23 9.17 -3.42
CA TYR A 7 -7.13 8.15 -3.97
C TYR A 7 -6.40 6.86 -4.33
N ILE A 8 -5.40 6.91 -5.22
CA ILE A 8 -4.73 5.67 -5.65
C ILE A 8 -4.03 4.95 -4.50
N LEU A 9 -3.23 5.66 -3.69
CA LEU A 9 -2.53 5.05 -2.54
C LEU A 9 -3.47 4.43 -1.51
N PRO A 10 -4.50 5.12 -0.99
CA PRO A 10 -5.41 4.52 -0.01
C PRO A 10 -6.25 3.40 -0.62
N GLU A 11 -6.85 3.58 -1.79
CA GLU A 11 -7.78 2.57 -2.34
C GLU A 11 -7.05 1.34 -2.88
N LYS A 12 -5.99 1.52 -3.67
CA LYS A 12 -5.27 0.40 -4.31
C LYS A 12 -4.22 -0.22 -3.39
N PHE A 13 -3.41 0.62 -2.74
CA PHE A 13 -2.25 0.16 -1.97
C PHE A 13 -2.48 0.11 -0.46
N GLN A 14 -3.64 0.54 0.03
CA GLN A 14 -3.96 0.63 1.45
C GLN A 14 -2.97 1.47 2.27
N VAL A 15 -2.40 2.49 1.62
CA VAL A 15 -1.43 3.43 2.23
C VAL A 15 -2.06 4.80 2.40
N ASP A 16 -2.39 5.14 3.65
CA ASP A 16 -2.80 6.50 4.03
C ASP A 16 -1.60 7.29 4.60
N LYS A 17 -1.11 8.26 3.83
CA LYS A 17 0.03 9.11 4.24
C LYS A 17 -0.27 10.01 5.43
N ARG A 18 -1.54 10.27 5.75
CA ARG A 18 -1.93 11.07 6.93
C ARG A 18 -1.43 10.42 8.21
N LYS A 19 -1.37 9.08 8.27
CA LYS A 19 -0.84 8.36 9.44
C LYS A 19 0.60 8.77 9.76
N MET A 20 1.47 8.82 8.75
CA MET A 20 2.86 9.24 8.92
C MET A 20 2.93 10.71 9.36
N HIS A 21 2.19 11.58 8.66
CA HIS A 21 2.20 13.02 8.94
C HIS A 21 1.72 13.33 10.37
N LEU A 22 0.57 12.78 10.77
CA LEU A 22 0.00 12.97 12.10
C LEU A 22 0.89 12.38 13.19
N SER A 23 1.53 11.23 12.93
CA SER A 23 2.52 10.66 13.86
C SER A 23 3.69 11.63 14.11
N SER A 24 4.20 12.29 13.06
CA SER A 24 5.23 13.32 13.20
C SER A 24 4.76 14.53 14.00
N LEU A 25 3.51 14.97 13.82
CA LEU A 25 2.94 16.10 14.57
C LEU A 25 2.71 15.77 16.06
N ILE A 26 2.35 14.52 16.36
CA ILE A 26 2.28 14.03 17.75
C ILE A 26 3.68 14.04 18.37
N PHE A 27 4.67 13.52 17.64
CA PHE A 27 6.04 13.43 18.13
C PHE A 27 6.68 14.82 18.39
N SER A 28 6.33 15.82 17.57
CA SER A 28 6.78 17.20 17.78
C SER A 28 5.99 17.98 18.84
N GLY A 29 4.92 17.39 19.40
CA GLY A 29 4.05 18.04 20.37
C GLY A 29 3.13 19.13 19.78
N GLN A 30 2.94 19.14 18.46
CA GLN A 30 2.08 20.13 17.78
C GLN A 30 0.59 19.77 17.90
N ILE A 31 0.28 18.47 17.99
CA ILE A 31 -1.08 17.96 18.24
C ILE A 31 -1.04 16.80 19.23
N SER A 32 -2.15 16.56 19.90
CA SER A 32 -2.42 15.38 20.70
C SER A 32 -2.81 14.17 19.85
N LYS A 33 -2.79 12.97 20.45
CA LYS A 33 -3.23 11.73 19.79
C LYS A 33 -4.73 11.76 19.52
N GLU A 34 -5.49 12.41 20.38
CA GLU A 34 -6.94 12.58 20.30
C GLU A 34 -7.32 13.45 19.09
N GLU A 35 -6.62 14.58 18.91
CA GLU A 35 -6.77 15.45 17.73
C GLU A 35 -6.40 14.73 16.43
N ALA A 36 -5.27 14.03 16.41
CA ALA A 36 -4.89 13.20 15.26
C ALA A 36 -5.94 12.14 14.92
N SER A 37 -6.52 11.51 15.94
CA SER A 37 -7.57 10.50 15.76
C SER A 37 -8.87 11.11 15.24
N LEU A 38 -9.19 12.35 15.62
CA LEU A 38 -10.33 13.09 15.07
C LEU A 38 -10.09 13.42 13.60
N GLU A 39 -8.89 13.90 13.25
CA GLU A 39 -8.51 14.24 11.88
C GLU A 39 -8.59 13.04 10.93
N MET A 40 -8.20 11.85 11.41
CA MET A 40 -8.30 10.60 10.63
C MET A 40 -9.73 10.20 10.28
N LYS A 41 -10.75 10.70 10.99
CA LYS A 41 -12.16 10.45 10.68
C LYS A 41 -12.65 11.26 9.48
N ASN A 42 -11.97 12.36 9.15
CA ASN A 42 -12.31 13.13 7.97
C ASN A 42 -12.06 12.29 6.71
N PRO A 43 -12.89 12.44 5.66
CA PRO A 43 -12.64 11.78 4.40
C PRO A 43 -11.27 12.20 3.84
N ILE A 44 -10.53 11.25 3.27
CA ILE A 44 -9.21 11.53 2.66
C ILE A 44 -9.38 12.50 1.48
N TYR A 45 -10.47 12.34 0.74
CA TYR A 45 -10.75 13.07 -0.49
C TYR A 45 -12.21 13.55 -0.52
N PRO A 46 -12.49 14.82 -0.82
CA PRO A 46 -13.84 15.28 -1.10
C PRO A 46 -14.40 14.63 -2.37
N GLU A 47 -15.61 14.07 -2.30
CA GLU A 47 -16.20 13.26 -3.39
C GLU A 47 -16.33 14.02 -4.72
N GLU A 48 -16.82 15.26 -4.69
CA GLU A 48 -16.95 16.10 -5.90
C GLU A 48 -15.60 16.32 -6.59
N LEU A 49 -14.54 16.55 -5.81
CA LEU A 49 -13.20 16.76 -6.33
C LEU A 49 -12.60 15.46 -6.89
N LEU A 50 -12.94 14.32 -6.28
CA LEU A 50 -12.47 13.01 -6.73
C LEU A 50 -12.92 12.73 -8.16
N HIS A 51 -14.19 12.97 -8.47
CA HIS A 51 -14.74 12.76 -9.81
C HIS A 51 -14.04 13.63 -10.85
N VAL A 52 -13.91 14.93 -10.57
CA VAL A 52 -13.25 15.89 -11.47
C VAL A 52 -11.79 15.49 -11.72
N ASP A 53 -11.06 15.11 -10.67
CA ASP A 53 -9.66 14.72 -10.79
C ASP A 53 -9.49 13.35 -11.47
N LYS A 54 -10.39 12.39 -11.22
CA LYS A 54 -10.40 11.09 -11.90
C LYS A 54 -10.54 11.28 -13.40
N ASP A 55 -11.54 12.05 -13.84
CA ASP A 55 -11.78 12.32 -15.26
C ASP A 55 -10.59 13.04 -15.92
N TYR A 56 -10.04 14.03 -15.22
CA TYR A 56 -8.86 14.77 -15.70
C TYR A 56 -7.65 13.85 -15.86
N VAL A 57 -7.37 12.99 -14.88
CA VAL A 57 -6.21 12.07 -14.89
C VAL A 57 -6.37 11.01 -15.96
N ILE A 58 -7.54 10.36 -16.06
CA ILE A 58 -7.82 9.34 -17.08
C ILE A 58 -7.61 9.93 -18.48
N LYS A 59 -8.19 11.11 -18.74
CA LYS A 59 -8.01 11.82 -20.02
C LYS A 59 -6.55 12.17 -20.27
N LYS A 60 -5.83 12.65 -19.25
CA LYS A 60 -4.43 13.09 -19.40
C LYS A 60 -3.48 11.92 -19.65
N LEU A 61 -3.79 10.74 -19.12
CA LEU A 61 -3.04 9.50 -19.34
C LEU A 61 -3.43 8.77 -20.62
N GLY A 62 -4.48 9.22 -21.32
CA GLY A 62 -4.97 8.58 -22.55
C GLY A 62 -5.59 7.21 -22.30
N MET A 63 -6.13 7.00 -21.11
CA MET A 63 -6.80 5.75 -20.71
C MET A 63 -8.31 5.85 -20.90
N THR A 64 -8.99 4.73 -21.02
CA THR A 64 -10.44 4.66 -20.82
C THR A 64 -10.76 4.51 -19.33
N SER A 65 -12.02 4.78 -18.95
CA SER A 65 -12.46 4.52 -17.57
C SER A 65 -12.32 3.05 -17.19
N SER A 66 -12.56 2.14 -18.14
CA SER A 66 -12.39 0.69 -17.95
C SER A 66 -10.94 0.31 -17.69
N ASP A 67 -9.99 0.85 -18.46
CA ASP A 67 -8.55 0.56 -18.25
C ASP A 67 -8.09 1.01 -16.86
N PHE A 68 -8.61 2.15 -16.40
CA PHE A 68 -8.28 2.67 -15.08
C PHE A 68 -8.89 1.82 -13.97
N GLU A 69 -10.13 1.34 -14.14
CA GLU A 69 -10.79 0.45 -13.19
C GLU A 69 -10.10 -0.91 -13.11
N GLU A 70 -9.75 -1.50 -14.24
CA GLU A 70 -8.93 -2.72 -14.30
C GLU A 70 -7.58 -2.51 -13.60
N TYR A 71 -6.93 -1.36 -13.82
CA TYR A 71 -5.71 -1.02 -13.10
C TYR A 71 -5.95 -0.95 -11.58
N MET A 72 -7.03 -0.31 -11.12
CA MET A 72 -7.33 -0.20 -9.69
C MET A 72 -7.56 -1.57 -9.04
N GLU A 73 -8.26 -2.46 -9.74
CA GLU A 73 -8.60 -3.82 -9.27
C GLU A 73 -7.45 -4.83 -9.39
N SER A 74 -6.46 -4.55 -10.24
CA SER A 74 -5.32 -5.46 -10.43
C SER A 74 -4.57 -5.75 -9.12
N PRO A 75 -4.01 -6.96 -8.95
CA PRO A 75 -3.30 -7.33 -7.74
C PRO A 75 -2.09 -6.43 -7.48
N VAL A 76 -1.86 -6.10 -6.21
CA VAL A 76 -0.64 -5.41 -5.77
C VAL A 76 0.46 -6.44 -5.54
N PHE A 77 1.59 -6.25 -6.20
CA PHE A 77 2.78 -7.08 -6.02
C PHE A 77 3.78 -6.36 -5.12
N ASP A 78 4.32 -7.08 -4.13
CA ASP A 78 5.48 -6.61 -3.38
C ASP A 78 6.70 -6.50 -4.29
N HIS A 79 7.63 -5.58 -3.97
CA HIS A 79 8.86 -5.43 -4.76
C HIS A 79 9.66 -6.74 -4.87
N GLY A 80 9.61 -7.61 -3.85
CA GLY A 80 10.23 -8.94 -3.85
C GLY A 80 9.72 -9.89 -4.94
N TYR A 81 8.50 -9.69 -5.45
CA TYR A 81 7.94 -10.50 -6.54
C TYR A 81 8.78 -10.42 -7.83
N TYR A 82 9.40 -9.26 -8.07
CA TYR A 82 10.23 -9.03 -9.26
C TYR A 82 11.68 -9.51 -9.09
N TYR A 83 12.10 -9.87 -7.87
CA TYR A 83 13.39 -10.50 -7.59
C TYR A 83 13.35 -12.01 -7.84
N ASN A 84 13.04 -12.42 -9.07
CA ASN A 84 13.29 -13.79 -9.52
C ASN A 84 14.75 -13.91 -9.99
N GLU A 85 15.72 -13.70 -9.09
CA GLU A 85 16.99 -14.42 -9.22
C GLU A 85 16.77 -15.81 -8.64
N PRO A 86 17.12 -16.91 -9.35
CA PRO A 86 17.00 -18.24 -8.77
C PRO A 86 17.80 -18.29 -7.46
N PRO A 87 17.25 -18.82 -6.35
CA PRO A 87 17.98 -18.90 -5.10
C PRO A 87 19.28 -19.67 -5.34
N THR A 88 20.43 -19.03 -5.14
CA THR A 88 21.72 -19.71 -5.17
C THR A 88 21.70 -20.83 -4.13
N GLY A 89 22.31 -21.98 -4.45
CA GLY A 89 22.11 -23.27 -3.74
C GLY A 89 22.31 -23.25 -2.22
N VAL A 90 22.92 -22.20 -1.68
CA VAL A 90 23.07 -21.95 -0.24
C VAL A 90 21.73 -21.67 0.45
N GLN A 91 20.85 -20.84 -0.11
CA GLN A 91 19.57 -20.45 0.51
C GLN A 91 18.58 -21.63 0.56
N VAL A 92 18.56 -22.45 -0.51
CA VAL A 92 17.74 -23.66 -0.58
C VAL A 92 18.18 -24.68 0.48
N SER A 93 19.49 -24.80 0.74
CA SER A 93 20.02 -25.74 1.74
C SER A 93 19.59 -25.37 3.17
N LEU A 94 19.55 -24.08 3.48
CA LEU A 94 19.17 -23.56 4.80
C LEU A 94 17.66 -23.73 5.03
N ILE A 95 16.83 -23.35 4.05
CA ILE A 95 15.38 -23.53 4.14
C ILE A 95 15.01 -25.00 4.28
N ARG A 96 15.64 -25.89 3.50
CA ARG A 96 15.41 -27.34 3.58
C ARG A 96 15.83 -27.92 4.94
N ARG A 97 16.91 -27.41 5.53
CA ARG A 97 17.41 -27.82 6.86
C ARG A 97 16.53 -27.30 8.00
N VAL A 98 15.98 -26.10 7.88
CA VAL A 98 15.04 -25.54 8.86
C VAL A 98 13.72 -26.32 8.80
N LEU A 99 13.16 -26.52 7.60
CA LEU A 99 11.92 -27.26 7.41
C LEU A 99 12.01 -28.73 7.83
N SER A 100 13.15 -29.41 7.61
CA SER A 100 13.34 -30.79 8.06
C SER A 100 13.36 -30.92 9.59
N ARG A 101 13.92 -29.92 10.30
CA ARG A 101 13.94 -29.87 11.77
C ARG A 101 12.55 -29.60 12.34
N PHE A 102 11.76 -28.72 11.71
CA PHE A 102 10.37 -28.51 12.09
C PHE A 102 9.52 -29.77 11.87
N LYS A 103 9.74 -30.51 10.77
CA LYS A 103 9.03 -31.77 10.52
C LYS A 103 9.34 -32.86 11.55
N GLN A 104 10.56 -32.91 12.08
CA GLN A 104 10.95 -33.84 13.15
C GLN A 104 10.36 -33.48 14.53
N LEU A 105 10.11 -32.20 14.79
CA LEU A 105 9.52 -31.72 16.05
C LEU A 105 8.00 -31.92 16.14
N VAL A 106 7.32 -32.06 15.00
CA VAL A 106 5.85 -32.23 14.93
C VAL A 106 5.43 -33.71 14.88
N ILE A 107 6.37 -34.64 14.67
CA ILE A 107 6.11 -36.08 14.51
C ILE A 107 6.51 -36.90 15.77
N ASN A 108 6.98 -36.25 16.84
CA ASN A 108 7.10 -36.83 18.19
C ASN A 108 6.08 -36.16 19.12
#